data_AF-A0A3B9IVC9-F1
#
_entry.id   AF-A0A3B9IVC9-F1
#
_cell.length_a   1.000
_cell.length_b   1.000
_cell.length_c   1.000
_cell.angle_alpha   90.00
_cell.angle_beta   90.00
_cell.angle_gamma   90.00
#
_symmetry.space_group_name_H-M   'P 1'
#
loop_
_entity.id
_entity.type
_entity.pdbx_description
1 polymer ?
#
loop_
_entity_poly.entity_id
_entity_poly.type
_entity_poly.pdbx_seq_one_letter_code
_entity_poly.pdbx_strand_id
1 'polypeptide(L)'
;MEENYKLEKEYKISVDIFREGYREYQKKYVYPKSYIFMGLFTLLAADFIYAAVREPDNLMSYLLVVVCLGFAVREWYNPRKIRRSLVESYAEMGETVYKISAGEESAYISTVLEVIDGESGEPEPPPEPTRIPFDENFSILEYDEFFLMIYGKTVFYIIPKENFDENEKDIIRCLKKQEV
;
A
#
# COMPACT_ATOMS: atom_id res chain seq x y z
N MET A 1 25.58 -4.71 16.22
CA MET A 1 25.86 -5.95 15.47
C MET A 1 26.03 -5.54 14.03
N GLU A 2 27.20 -5.81 13.44
CA GLU A 2 27.44 -5.57 12.01
C GLU A 2 26.65 -6.64 11.24
N GLU A 3 25.38 -6.36 10.95
CA GLU A 3 24.64 -7.17 9.97
C GLU A 3 25.29 -6.93 8.59
N ASN A 4 25.72 -8.01 7.96
CA ASN A 4 26.39 -7.97 6.67
C ASN A 4 25.34 -7.76 5.58
N TYR A 5 24.97 -6.50 5.33
CA TYR A 5 23.95 -6.16 4.34
C TYR A 5 24.45 -6.45 2.92
N LYS A 6 23.64 -7.16 2.14
CA LYS A 6 23.91 -7.45 0.71
C LYS A 6 23.62 -6.24 -0.17
N LEU A 7 22.73 -5.36 0.28
CA LEU A 7 22.36 -4.12 -0.39
C LEU A 7 22.08 -3.06 0.67
N GLU A 8 22.67 -1.88 0.51
CA GLU A 8 22.38 -0.71 1.32
C GLU A 8 22.34 0.51 0.41
N LYS A 9 21.16 1.11 0.23
CA LYS A 9 20.96 2.19 -0.75
C LYS A 9 19.91 3.19 -0.30
N GLU A 10 20.22 4.46 -0.52
CA GLU A 10 19.28 5.57 -0.38
C GLU A 10 18.59 5.86 -1.72
N TYR A 11 17.27 6.06 -1.68
CA TYR A 11 16.45 6.30 -2.85
C TYR A 11 15.32 7.28 -2.54
N LYS A 12 14.86 7.99 -3.57
CA LYS A 12 13.72 8.91 -3.50
C LYS A 12 12.58 8.35 -4.33
N ILE A 13 11.35 8.44 -3.82
CA ILE A 13 10.17 8.00 -4.58
C ILE A 13 9.46 9.26 -5.08
N SER A 14 9.32 9.39 -6.40
CA SER A 14 8.52 10.47 -6.97
C SER A 14 7.02 10.26 -6.67
N VAL A 15 6.25 11.35 -6.61
CA VAL A 15 4.80 11.29 -6.34
C VAL A 15 4.07 10.42 -7.36
N ASP A 16 4.51 10.42 -8.61
CA ASP A 16 3.89 9.63 -9.68
C ASP A 16 4.17 8.13 -9.52
N ILE A 17 5.40 7.75 -9.17
CA ILE A 17 5.75 6.35 -8.86
C ILE A 17 5.01 5.88 -7.62
N PHE A 18 4.90 6.73 -6.58
CA PHE A 18 4.12 6.40 -5.39
C PHE A 18 2.63 6.17 -5.74
N ARG A 19 2.05 7.04 -6.56
CA ARG A 19 0.66 6.94 -7.00
C ARG A 19 0.40 5.63 -7.75
N GLU A 20 1.27 5.26 -8.69
CA GLU A 20 1.10 4.04 -9.48
C GLU A 20 1.38 2.79 -8.65
N GLY A 21 2.43 2.78 -7.83
CA GLY A 21 2.72 1.66 -6.92
C GLY A 21 1.60 1.40 -5.91
N TYR A 22 1.01 2.45 -5.35
CA TYR A 22 -0.15 2.30 -4.48
C TYR A 22 -1.38 1.78 -5.23
N ARG A 23 -1.58 2.20 -6.48
CA ARG A 23 -2.68 1.71 -7.32
C ARG A 23 -2.53 0.21 -7.61
N GLU A 24 -1.32 -0.25 -7.92
CA GLU A 24 -1.04 -1.66 -8.14
C GLU A 24 -1.26 -2.50 -6.88
N TYR A 25 -0.85 -1.99 -5.72
CA TYR A 25 -1.19 -2.59 -4.42
C TYR A 25 -2.71 -2.69 -4.24
N GLN A 26 -3.46 -1.62 -4.51
CA GLN A 26 -4.92 -1.60 -4.38
C GLN A 26 -5.59 -2.60 -5.32
N LYS A 27 -5.16 -2.71 -6.58
CA LYS A 27 -5.71 -3.69 -7.54
C LYS A 27 -5.58 -5.12 -7.03
N LYS A 28 -4.47 -5.44 -6.36
CA LYS A 28 -4.20 -6.79 -5.89
C LYS A 28 -4.90 -7.15 -4.58
N TYR A 29 -4.94 -6.23 -3.61
CA TYR A 29 -5.39 -6.56 -2.24
C TYR A 29 -6.66 -5.84 -1.79
N VAL A 30 -6.97 -4.67 -2.33
CA VAL A 30 -8.07 -3.82 -1.83
C VAL A 30 -9.31 -3.93 -2.73
N TYR A 31 -9.15 -3.73 -4.03
CA TYR A 31 -10.24 -3.71 -4.99
C TYR A 31 -11.01 -5.03 -5.11
N PRO A 32 -10.38 -6.22 -5.11
CA PRO A 32 -11.14 -7.46 -5.23
C PRO A 32 -12.18 -7.62 -4.12
N LYS A 33 -11.77 -7.32 -2.87
CA LYS A 33 -12.66 -7.36 -1.71
C LYS A 33 -13.78 -6.32 -1.83
N SER A 34 -13.44 -5.07 -2.15
CA SER A 34 -14.39 -3.97 -2.32
C SER A 34 -15.43 -4.26 -3.43
N TYR A 35 -15.01 -4.80 -4.57
CA TYR A 35 -15.92 -5.17 -5.66
C TYR A 35 -16.85 -6.33 -5.29
N ILE A 36 -16.38 -7.31 -4.51
CA ILE A 36 -17.23 -8.40 -4.01
C ILE A 36 -18.34 -7.85 -3.11
N PHE A 37 -17.99 -7.01 -2.12
CA PHE A 37 -18.98 -6.43 -1.21
C PHE A 37 -19.95 -5.48 -1.93
N MET A 38 -19.44 -4.66 -2.85
CA MET A 38 -20.27 -3.80 -3.68
C MET A 38 -21.27 -4.61 -4.52
N GLY A 39 -20.83 -5.70 -5.15
CA GLY A 39 -21.70 -6.61 -5.89
C GLY A 39 -22.76 -7.24 -4.99
N LEU A 40 -22.37 -7.72 -3.80
CA LEU A 40 -23.28 -8.28 -2.80
C LEU A 40 -24.37 -7.28 -2.38
N PHE A 41 -23.98 -6.05 -2.02
CA PHE A 41 -24.93 -5.02 -1.62
C PHE A 41 -25.84 -4.59 -2.78
N THR A 42 -25.34 -4.60 -4.01
CA THR A 42 -26.14 -4.30 -5.20
C THR A 42 -27.18 -5.40 -5.46
N LEU A 43 -26.82 -6.66 -5.29
CA LEU A 43 -27.76 -7.79 -5.39
C LEU A 43 -28.82 -7.75 -4.29
N LEU A 44 -28.43 -7.46 -3.04
CA LEU A 44 -29.38 -7.28 -1.93
C LEU A 44 -30.32 -6.10 -2.18
N ALA A 45 -29.81 -4.99 -2.71
CA ALA A 45 -30.64 -3.84 -3.07
C ALA A 45 -31.68 -4.24 -4.14
N ALA A 46 -31.30 -5.03 -5.15
CA ALA A 46 -32.23 -5.50 -6.17
C ALA A 46 -33.35 -6.39 -5.60
N ASP A 47 -33.03 -7.26 -4.64
CA ASP A 47 -34.02 -8.10 -3.94
C ASP A 47 -35.01 -7.25 -3.14
N PHE A 48 -34.53 -6.26 -2.38
CA PHE A 48 -35.40 -5.35 -1.64
C PHE A 48 -36.22 -4.42 -2.55
N ILE A 49 -35.70 -4.03 -3.72
CA ILE A 49 -36.48 -3.31 -4.73
C ILE A 49 -37.63 -4.19 -5.23
N TYR A 50 -37.37 -5.47 -5.51
CA TYR A 50 -38.41 -6.39 -5.94
C TYR A 50 -39.50 -6.57 -4.87
N ALA A 51 -39.11 -6.69 -3.59
CA ALA A 51 -40.04 -6.74 -2.47
C ALA A 51 -40.87 -5.45 -2.35
N ALA A 52 -40.23 -4.28 -2.48
CA ALA A 52 -40.90 -2.98 -2.42
C ALA A 52 -41.91 -2.76 -3.55
N VAL A 53 -41.67 -3.33 -4.73
CA VAL A 53 -42.61 -3.26 -5.87
C VAL A 53 -43.83 -4.18 -5.66
N ARG A 54 -43.64 -5.35 -5.02
CA ARG A 54 -44.75 -6.26 -4.71
C ARG A 54 -45.60 -5.78 -3.55
N GLU A 55 -44.98 -5.22 -2.52
CA GLU A 55 -45.64 -4.74 -1.30
C GLU A 55 -45.25 -3.28 -1.04
N PRO A 56 -45.89 -2.32 -1.72
CA PRO A 56 -45.51 -0.91 -1.66
C PRO A 56 -45.76 -0.26 -0.29
N ASP A 57 -46.62 -0.83 0.56
CA ASP A 57 -46.85 -0.36 1.93
C ASP A 57 -45.69 -0.71 2.88
N ASN A 58 -44.76 -1.56 2.47
CA ASN A 58 -43.64 -1.97 3.31
C ASN A 58 -42.49 -0.95 3.28
N LEU A 59 -42.59 0.06 4.15
CA LEU A 59 -41.57 1.11 4.32
C LEU A 59 -40.19 0.55 4.70
N MET A 60 -40.12 -0.61 5.37
CA MET A 60 -38.85 -1.24 5.73
C MET A 60 -38.04 -1.66 4.50
N SER A 61 -38.71 -2.15 3.45
CA SER A 61 -38.05 -2.54 2.20
C SER A 61 -37.35 -1.35 1.55
N TYR A 62 -37.99 -0.18 1.50
CA TYR A 62 -37.41 1.05 0.98
C TYR A 62 -36.20 1.52 1.82
N LEU A 63 -36.28 1.44 3.15
CA LEU A 63 -35.16 1.78 4.03
C LEU A 63 -33.96 0.88 3.76
N LEU A 64 -34.18 -0.43 3.62
CA LEU A 64 -33.12 -1.40 3.36
C LEU A 64 -32.45 -1.18 2.00
N VAL A 65 -33.20 -0.77 0.97
CA VAL A 65 -32.63 -0.36 -0.33
C VAL A 65 -31.65 0.79 -0.15
N VAL A 66 -32.06 1.85 0.55
CA VAL A 66 -31.21 3.03 0.78
C VAL A 66 -29.94 2.65 1.55
N VAL A 67 -30.06 1.79 2.57
CA VAL A 67 -28.91 1.31 3.34
C VAL A 67 -27.95 0.48 2.47
N CYS A 68 -28.47 -0.44 1.66
CA CYS A 68 -27.65 -1.26 0.76
C CYS A 68 -26.92 -0.40 -0.27
N LEU A 69 -27.59 0.57 -0.88
CA LEU A 69 -26.96 1.52 -1.80
C LEU A 69 -25.91 2.37 -1.10
N GLY A 70 -26.17 2.82 0.13
CA GLY A 70 -25.20 3.56 0.95
C GLY A 70 -23.91 2.76 1.18
N PHE A 71 -24.03 1.48 1.52
CA PHE A 71 -22.87 0.59 1.67
C PHE A 71 -22.15 0.32 0.35
N ALA A 72 -22.87 0.09 -0.76
CA ALA A 72 -22.26 -0.09 -2.07
C ALA A 72 -21.45 1.14 -2.50
N VAL A 73 -22.00 2.34 -2.32
CA VAL A 73 -21.31 3.61 -2.60
C VAL A 73 -20.10 3.80 -1.69
N ARG A 74 -20.22 3.47 -0.40
CA ARG A 74 -19.09 3.51 0.54
C ARG A 74 -17.96 2.60 0.09
N GLU A 75 -18.25 1.35 -0.25
CA GLU A 75 -17.24 0.39 -0.70
C GLU A 75 -16.56 0.83 -2.00
N TRP A 76 -17.28 1.48 -2.91
CA TRP A 76 -16.71 2.10 -4.12
C TRP A 76 -15.85 3.33 -3.82
N TYR A 77 -16.32 4.21 -2.94
CA TYR A 77 -15.70 5.52 -2.68
C TYR A 77 -14.48 5.42 -1.76
N ASN A 78 -14.52 4.55 -0.75
CA ASN A 78 -13.51 4.48 0.30
C ASN A 78 -12.09 4.22 -0.24
N PRO A 79 -11.84 3.21 -1.11
CA PRO A 79 -10.52 2.97 -1.68
C PRO A 79 -9.98 4.15 -2.50
N ARG A 80 -10.88 4.84 -3.22
CA ARG A 80 -10.53 6.00 -4.05
C ARG A 80 -10.17 7.21 -3.19
N LYS A 81 -10.93 7.46 -2.12
CA LYS A 81 -10.65 8.53 -1.16
C LYS A 81 -9.33 8.31 -0.43
N ILE A 82 -9.09 7.10 0.07
CA ILE A 82 -7.85 6.74 0.77
C ILE A 82 -6.64 6.96 -0.15
N ARG A 83 -6.70 6.50 -1.40
CA ARG A 83 -5.63 6.74 -2.38
C ARG A 83 -5.34 8.22 -2.55
N ARG A 84 -6.38 9.03 -2.77
CA ARG A 84 -6.20 10.47 -2.98
C ARG A 84 -5.54 11.12 -1.77
N SER A 85 -6.05 10.82 -0.57
CA SER A 85 -5.49 11.35 0.69
C SER A 85 -4.04 10.94 0.88
N LEU A 86 -3.66 9.68 0.65
CA LEU A 86 -2.29 9.21 0.82
C LEU A 86 -1.33 9.83 -0.19
N VAL A 87 -1.75 9.97 -1.45
CA VAL A 87 -0.93 10.60 -2.50
C VAL A 87 -0.74 12.09 -2.23
N GLU A 88 -1.78 12.77 -1.74
CA GLU A 88 -1.73 14.19 -1.39
C GLU A 88 -0.82 14.42 -0.18
N SER A 89 -0.98 13.64 0.90
CA SER A 89 -0.07 13.70 2.04
C SER A 89 1.38 13.35 1.66
N TYR A 90 1.59 12.40 0.76
CA TYR A 90 2.93 12.09 0.24
C TYR A 90 3.52 13.25 -0.56
N ALA A 91 2.71 13.92 -1.39
CA ALA A 91 3.15 15.10 -2.12
C ALA A 91 3.48 16.29 -1.19
N GLU A 92 2.75 16.44 -0.08
CA GLU A 92 3.00 17.47 0.94
C GLU A 92 4.28 17.21 1.75
N MET A 93 4.64 15.94 1.99
CA MET A 93 5.88 15.57 2.70
C MET A 93 7.15 15.93 1.92
N GLY A 94 7.07 16.15 0.61
CA GLY A 94 8.21 16.53 -0.22
C GLY A 94 9.17 15.37 -0.50
N GLU A 95 10.43 15.69 -0.86
CA GLU A 95 11.45 14.71 -1.25
C GLU A 95 12.05 13.98 -0.05
N THR A 96 11.27 13.09 0.58
CA THR A 96 11.80 12.21 1.62
C THR A 96 12.76 11.18 1.02
N VAL A 97 13.95 11.07 1.62
CA VAL A 97 14.94 10.06 1.26
C VAL A 97 14.67 8.81 2.08
N TYR A 98 14.48 7.68 1.40
CA TYR A 98 14.33 6.38 2.03
C TYR A 98 15.64 5.63 1.92
N LYS A 99 15.92 4.79 2.92
CA LYS A 99 17.06 3.87 2.90
C LYS A 99 16.55 2.44 3.00
N ILE A 100 17.00 1.59 2.08
CA ILE A 100 16.78 0.15 2.13
C ILE A 100 18.10 -0.54 2.46
N SER A 101 18.07 -1.40 3.47
CA SER A 101 19.16 -2.30 3.82
C SER A 101 18.67 -3.74 3.76
N ALA A 102 19.09 -4.52 2.77
CA ALA A 102 18.72 -5.92 2.64
C ALA A 102 19.79 -6.81 3.28
N GLY A 103 19.42 -7.49 4.36
CA GLY A 103 20.22 -8.54 4.99
C GLY A 103 19.97 -9.91 4.34
N GLU A 104 20.39 -10.97 5.02
CA GLU A 104 20.15 -12.35 4.54
C GLU A 104 18.70 -12.81 4.77
N GLU A 105 18.15 -12.53 5.95
CA GLU A 105 16.82 -13.02 6.36
C GLU A 105 15.76 -11.91 6.38
N SER A 106 16.16 -10.64 6.34
CA SER A 106 15.22 -9.52 6.41
C SER A 106 15.73 -8.26 5.70
N ALA A 107 14.79 -7.47 5.18
CA ALA A 107 15.04 -6.10 4.73
C ALA A 107 14.67 -5.09 5.83
N TYR A 108 15.42 -4.01 5.91
CA TYR A 108 15.17 -2.88 6.79
C TYR A 108 14.90 -1.64 5.94
N ILE A 109 13.84 -0.92 6.27
CA ILE A 109 13.50 0.33 5.60
C ILE A 109 13.43 1.42 6.64
N SER A 110 14.21 2.47 6.45
CA SER A 110 14.17 3.68 7.27
C SER A 110 13.95 4.92 6.40
N THR A 111 13.35 5.94 6.99
CA THR A 111 13.33 7.27 6.41
C THR A 111 14.55 8.02 6.91
N VAL A 112 15.39 8.51 6.00
CA VAL A 112 16.50 9.39 6.33
C VAL A 112 15.92 10.79 6.50
N LEU A 113 15.83 11.24 7.75
CA LEU A 113 15.49 12.63 8.05
C LEU A 113 16.73 13.48 7.77
N GLU A 114 16.61 14.47 6.88
CA GLU A 114 17.59 15.55 6.81
C GLU A 114 17.52 16.32 8.13
N VAL A 115 18.58 16.23 8.94
CA VAL A 115 18.69 17.01 10.16
C VAL A 115 18.75 18.49 9.73
N ILE A 116 17.69 19.25 10.00
CA ILE A 116 17.69 20.69 9.77
C ILE A 116 18.68 21.29 10.78
N ASP A 117 19.87 21.63 10.29
CA ASP A 117 20.95 22.25 11.07
C ASP A 117 20.50 23.67 11.47
N GLY A 118 19.77 23.81 12.59
CA GLY A 118 19.19 25.10 12.95
C GLY A 118 18.44 25.25 14.27
N GLU A 119 17.97 24.20 14.94
CA GLU A 119 17.30 24.36 16.24
C GLU A 119 17.99 23.57 17.34
N SER A 120 18.40 24.31 18.38
CA SER A 120 18.99 23.80 19.61
C SER A 120 17.97 22.99 20.43
N GLY A 121 17.67 21.79 19.98
CA GLY A 121 16.94 20.75 20.70
C GLY A 121 17.71 19.44 20.64
N GLU A 122 17.54 18.58 21.64
CA GLU A 122 18.10 17.22 21.59
C GLU A 122 17.72 16.55 20.26
N PRO A 123 18.66 15.89 19.56
CA PRO A 123 18.34 15.24 18.29
C PRO A 123 17.24 14.22 18.54
N GLU A 124 16.06 14.43 17.93
CA GLU A 124 15.02 13.42 17.94
C GLU A 124 15.61 12.12 17.36
N PRO A 125 15.50 10.98 18.07
CA PRO A 125 16.03 9.73 17.56
C PRO A 125 15.33 9.44 16.23
N PRO A 126 16.07 9.04 15.18
CA PRO A 126 15.46 8.71 13.89
C PRO A 126 14.44 7.59 14.10
N PRO A 127 13.35 7.57 13.30
CA PRO A 127 12.34 6.53 13.40
C PRO A 127 12.99 5.14 13.27
N GLU A 128 12.56 4.20 14.13
CA GLU A 128 13.09 2.85 14.10
C GLU A 128 12.88 2.22 12.71
N PRO A 129 13.91 1.57 12.15
CA PRO A 129 13.80 0.94 10.85
C PRO A 129 12.73 -0.15 10.87
N THR A 130 11.86 -0.16 9.87
CA THR A 130 10.87 -1.24 9.74
C THR A 130 11.56 -2.49 9.23
N ARG A 131 11.57 -3.54 10.05
CA ARG A 131 12.09 -4.86 9.68
C ARG A 131 11.03 -5.68 8.94
N ILE A 132 11.39 -6.18 7.77
CA ILE A 132 10.58 -7.03 6.90
C ILE A 132 11.28 -8.38 6.77
N PRO A 133 10.82 -9.43 7.47
CA PRO A 133 11.39 -10.76 7.30
C PRO A 133 11.01 -11.37 5.95
N PHE A 134 11.94 -12.13 5.36
CA PHE A 134 11.73 -12.87 4.11
C PHE A 134 11.09 -14.23 4.39
N ASP A 135 9.88 -14.21 4.96
CA ASP A 135 9.09 -15.41 5.25
C ASP A 135 8.02 -15.66 4.16
N GLU A 136 7.11 -16.61 4.42
CA GLU A 136 5.99 -16.92 3.51
C GLU A 136 5.04 -15.73 3.24
N ASN A 137 5.04 -14.72 4.12
CA ASN A 137 4.21 -13.53 3.99
C ASN A 137 4.86 -12.45 3.12
N PHE A 138 6.13 -12.64 2.75
CA PHE A 138 6.88 -11.74 1.90
C PHE A 138 6.64 -12.02 0.41
N SER A 139 6.37 -10.97 -0.34
CA SER A 139 6.28 -11.07 -1.80
C SER A 139 6.78 -9.80 -2.47
N ILE A 140 7.50 -9.98 -3.57
CA ILE A 140 7.93 -8.89 -4.44
C ILE A 140 7.20 -9.01 -5.77
N LEU A 141 6.70 -7.89 -6.27
CA LEU A 141 6.16 -7.75 -7.61
C LEU A 141 7.02 -6.77 -8.39
N GLU A 142 7.44 -7.17 -9.58
CA GLU A 142 8.25 -6.34 -10.48
C GLU A 142 7.33 -5.69 -11.52
N TYR A 143 7.41 -4.37 -11.62
CA TYR A 143 6.78 -3.54 -12.66
C TYR A 143 7.87 -2.82 -13.47
N ASP A 144 7.51 -2.17 -14.57
CA ASP A 144 8.48 -1.55 -15.48
C ASP A 144 9.35 -0.49 -14.79
N GLU A 145 8.74 0.36 -13.96
CA GLU A 145 9.41 1.51 -13.32
C GLU A 145 9.79 1.27 -11.85
N PHE A 146 9.19 0.28 -11.18
CA PHE A 146 9.40 0.04 -9.74
C PHE A 146 9.22 -1.43 -9.33
N PHE A 147 9.77 -1.79 -8.18
CA PHE A 147 9.43 -2.99 -7.44
C PHE A 147 8.44 -2.66 -6.33
N LEU A 148 7.46 -3.53 -6.12
CA LEU A 148 6.51 -3.44 -5.02
C LEU A 148 6.77 -4.61 -4.06
N MET A 149 7.36 -4.30 -2.91
CA MET A 149 7.50 -5.25 -1.81
C MET A 149 6.24 -5.24 -0.98
N ILE A 150 5.75 -6.42 -0.60
CA ILE A 150 4.54 -6.60 0.21
C ILE A 150 4.85 -7.59 1.31
N TYR A 151 4.44 -7.25 2.54
CA TYR A 151 4.51 -8.11 3.70
C TYR A 151 3.12 -8.23 4.35
N GLY A 152 2.68 -9.47 4.58
CA GLY A 152 1.42 -9.76 5.29
C GLY A 152 0.15 -9.22 4.61
N LYS A 153 0.23 -8.79 3.33
CA LYS A 153 -0.86 -8.13 2.57
C LYS A 153 -1.35 -6.81 3.19
N THR A 154 -0.62 -6.24 4.14
CA THR A 154 -0.99 -5.01 4.87
C THR A 154 0.08 -3.95 4.75
N VAL A 155 1.36 -4.36 4.70
CA VAL A 155 2.51 -3.48 4.57
C VAL A 155 3.04 -3.59 3.15
N PHE A 156 3.30 -2.45 2.51
CA PHE A 156 3.91 -2.40 1.18
C PHE A 156 4.97 -1.29 1.10
N TYR A 157 5.96 -1.50 0.25
CA TYR A 157 7.01 -0.53 -0.04
C TYR A 157 7.29 -0.48 -1.54
N ILE A 158 7.55 0.72 -2.04
CA ILE A 158 7.78 0.98 -3.46
C ILE A 158 9.25 1.33 -3.64
N ILE A 159 9.96 0.55 -4.46
CA ILE A 159 11.36 0.77 -4.78
C ILE A 159 11.45 1.19 -6.25
N PRO A 160 11.74 2.45 -6.57
CA PRO A 160 11.91 2.92 -7.95
C PRO A 160 13.16 2.29 -8.56
N LYS A 161 13.06 1.80 -9.80
CA LYS A 161 14.21 1.17 -10.50
C LYS A 161 15.25 2.17 -10.96
N GLU A 162 14.90 3.44 -11.09
CA GLU A 162 15.79 4.51 -11.58
C GLU A 162 16.98 4.75 -10.65
N ASN A 163 16.82 4.54 -9.34
CA ASN A 163 17.87 4.77 -8.34
C ASN A 163 18.85 3.60 -8.17
N PHE A 164 18.66 2.49 -8.89
CA PHE A 164 19.40 1.25 -8.68
C PHE A 164 20.09 0.78 -9.96
N ASP A 165 21.28 0.22 -9.80
CA ASP A 165 22.03 -0.43 -10.89
C ASP A 165 21.48 -1.83 -11.18
N GLU A 166 21.77 -2.41 -12.35
CA GLU A 166 21.27 -3.76 -12.70
C GLU A 166 21.69 -4.83 -11.68
N ASN A 167 22.91 -4.76 -11.13
CA ASN A 167 23.35 -5.66 -10.08
C ASN A 167 22.49 -5.53 -8.81
N GLU A 168 22.12 -4.30 -8.43
CA GLU A 168 21.29 -4.04 -7.25
C GLU A 168 19.83 -4.49 -7.50
N LYS A 169 19.31 -4.30 -8.71
CA LYS A 169 18.00 -4.81 -9.14
C LYS A 169 17.95 -6.34 -9.09
N ASP A 170 19.02 -7.01 -9.49
CA ASP A 170 19.12 -8.47 -9.41
C ASP A 170 19.13 -8.97 -7.97
N ILE A 171 19.76 -8.24 -7.04
CA ILE A 171 19.68 -8.55 -5.61
C ILE A 171 18.23 -8.44 -5.14
N ILE A 172 17.51 -7.36 -5.50
CA ILE A 172 16.09 -7.16 -5.14
C ILE A 172 15.21 -8.29 -5.69
N ARG A 173 15.42 -8.71 -6.94
CA ARG A 173 14.72 -9.85 -7.56
C ARG A 173 14.97 -11.15 -6.80
N CYS A 174 16.16 -11.32 -6.25
CA CYS A 174 16.58 -12.54 -5.55
C CYS A 174 16.13 -12.61 -4.08
N LEU A 175 15.60 -11.53 -3.49
CA LEU A 175 15.16 -11.52 -2.08
C LEU A 175 14.07 -12.54 -1.77
N LYS A 176 13.25 -12.94 -2.77
CA LYS A 176 12.23 -13.97 -2.61
C LYS A 176 12.78 -15.40 -2.76
N LYS A 177 14.00 -15.56 -3.27
CA LYS A 177 14.48 -16.83 -3.86
C LYS A 177 15.40 -17.65 -2.94
N GLN A 178 15.33 -17.43 -1.64
CA GLN A 178 15.99 -18.31 -0.67
C GLN A 178 15.01 -19.36 -0.14
N GLU A 179 14.54 -20.23 -1.04
CA GLU A 179 14.12 -21.58 -0.64
C GLU A 179 15.41 -22.42 -0.59
N VAL A 180 15.80 -22.85 0.61
CA VAL A 180 16.70 -24.01 0.81
C VAL A 180 15.84 -25.25 0.92
#